data_AF-A0A0X8JE22-F1
#
_entry.id   AF-A0A0X8JE22-F1
#
_cell.length_a   1.000
_cell.length_b   1.000
_cell.length_c   1.000
_cell.angle_alpha   90.00
_cell.angle_beta   90.00
_cell.angle_gamma   90.00
#
_symmetry.space_group_name_H-M   'P 1'
#
loop_
_entity.id
_entity.type
_entity.pdbx_description
1 polymer ?
#
loop_
_entity_poly.entity_id
_entity_poly.type
_entity_poly.pdbx_seq_one_letter_code
_entity_poly.pdbx_strand_id
1 'polypeptide(L)'
;MTPETTPDDDRLPVGTSPVFGGPTPDDGGGRAPAGSGERRPGRPVRAAETVVAGPAGTGSGALPDGALGGSPEYVDGGWPARLDHDAYHALVRERVADLDRLDPERERLVPEPRLLVALDVDGTILDMAGRVSERVMAAVARLRTYGAQVVISTGRGVQAALPVARHVGLTDGWMVCANGALTLRMDPDAPGGYEVVESLTFDPAPAIDRLHAALPEAIVATEDLEHGFRGSRRFPEGELIETQTVVDLDELRAEPVTRIILRAPGVPVEEFTAAVDAAGLEAVEYAIGWTAWLDVAPGGVTKASALESLAARVGSDASRAVAVGDGTNDLAMLTWAGAGAVMGSAPQEVKDVGDLVTADVWRDGCAAVLDAVIERTRDLA
;
A
#
# COMPACT_ATOMS: atom_id res chain seq x y z
N MET A 1 -56.95 14.37 -29.08
CA MET A 1 -57.15 13.85 -27.72
C MET A 1 -55.80 13.79 -27.04
N THR A 2 -55.35 14.93 -26.51
CA THR A 2 -54.56 14.99 -25.25
C THR A 2 -55.55 14.86 -24.08
N PRO A 3 -55.14 14.67 -22.80
CA PRO A 3 -53.81 14.94 -22.21
C PRO A 3 -53.25 13.77 -21.36
N GLU A 4 -51.95 13.65 -21.08
CA GLU A 4 -51.12 14.47 -20.18
C GLU A 4 -51.69 14.54 -18.75
N THR A 5 -51.08 13.84 -17.80
CA THR A 5 -51.08 14.16 -16.35
C THR A 5 -50.04 13.32 -15.61
N THR A 6 -48.86 13.88 -15.36
CA THR A 6 -48.31 13.97 -13.98
C THR A 6 -48.97 15.18 -13.30
N PRO A 7 -49.17 15.18 -11.96
CA PRO A 7 -48.20 15.88 -11.11
C PRO A 7 -48.03 15.34 -9.66
N ASP A 8 -46.99 15.89 -9.02
CA ASP A 8 -46.71 16.10 -7.58
C ASP A 8 -46.46 14.89 -6.68
N ASP A 9 -45.24 14.75 -6.13
CA ASP A 9 -44.60 15.56 -5.06
C ASP A 9 -45.12 15.13 -3.69
N ASP A 10 -44.48 14.11 -3.12
CA ASP A 10 -44.55 13.83 -1.69
C ASP A 10 -43.12 13.71 -1.15
N ARG A 11 -42.60 14.89 -0.80
CA ARG A 11 -41.44 15.08 0.05
C ARG A 11 -41.70 14.43 1.41
N LEU A 12 -40.88 13.45 1.76
CA LEU A 12 -40.69 13.03 3.15
C LEU A 12 -39.25 13.31 3.60
N PRO A 13 -39.06 13.58 4.90
CA PRO A 13 -38.25 14.72 5.33
C PRO A 13 -36.79 14.40 5.60
N VAL A 14 -36.01 15.47 5.51
CA VAL A 14 -34.64 15.64 5.97
C VAL A 14 -34.54 15.23 7.44
N GLY A 15 -33.92 14.08 7.69
CA GLY A 15 -33.57 13.60 9.03
C GLY A 15 -32.28 14.27 9.49
N THR A 16 -32.43 15.26 10.35
CA THR A 16 -31.39 16.02 11.03
C THR A 16 -30.48 15.15 11.90
N SER A 17 -29.17 15.38 11.81
CA SER A 17 -28.14 14.89 12.73
C SER A 17 -28.49 15.15 14.20
N PRO A 18 -28.32 14.18 15.11
CA PRO A 18 -28.26 14.47 16.52
C PRO A 18 -26.85 14.96 16.89
N VAL A 19 -26.80 16.25 17.19
CA VAL A 19 -25.75 16.92 17.96
C VAL A 19 -25.70 16.29 19.36
N PHE A 20 -24.57 15.67 19.71
CA PHE A 20 -24.14 15.53 21.11
C PHE A 20 -23.00 16.55 21.27
N GLY A 21 -23.17 17.69 21.95
CA GLY A 21 -23.79 17.86 23.26
C GLY A 21 -22.75 17.59 24.35
N GLY A 22 -21.60 18.27 24.29
CA GLY A 22 -20.61 18.23 25.37
C GLY A 22 -21.11 18.96 26.61
N PRO A 23 -20.58 18.62 27.80
CA PRO A 23 -20.63 19.49 28.96
C PRO A 23 -19.22 19.99 29.32
N THR A 24 -19.09 21.31 29.45
CA THR A 24 -18.13 21.97 30.35
C THR A 24 -18.88 23.09 31.10
N PRO A 25 -18.34 23.64 32.19
CA PRO A 25 -17.56 23.04 33.27
C PRO A 25 -18.27 23.28 34.63
N ASP A 26 -17.84 22.61 35.70
CA ASP A 26 -18.13 23.08 37.06
C ASP A 26 -16.83 23.50 37.75
N ASP A 27 -16.85 24.74 38.23
CA ASP A 27 -15.77 25.43 38.92
C ASP A 27 -15.76 25.01 40.40
N GLY A 28 -14.57 24.69 40.91
CA GLY A 28 -14.41 24.35 42.33
C GLY A 28 -12.97 24.40 42.77
N GLY A 29 -12.46 25.61 42.98
CA GLY A 29 -11.05 25.89 43.26
C GLY A 29 -10.48 25.30 44.55
N GLY A 30 -9.14 25.33 44.65
CA GLY A 30 -8.47 25.01 45.91
C GLY A 30 -6.96 24.80 45.86
N ARG A 31 -6.21 25.90 45.77
CA ARG A 31 -4.88 26.12 46.39
C ARG A 31 -3.72 25.16 46.08
N ALA A 32 -2.69 25.74 45.46
CA ALA A 32 -1.29 25.35 45.62
C ALA A 32 -0.81 25.47 47.09
N PRO A 33 0.26 24.74 47.44
CA PRO A 33 1.48 25.46 47.78
C PRO A 33 2.73 24.88 47.13
N ALA A 34 3.66 25.79 46.83
CA ALA A 34 5.03 25.50 46.46
C ALA A 34 5.80 24.84 47.62
N GLY A 35 6.67 23.90 47.28
CA GLY A 35 7.59 23.25 48.21
C GLY A 35 8.80 22.70 47.46
N SER A 36 9.87 23.49 47.48
CA SER A 36 11.23 23.18 47.02
C SER A 36 11.79 21.87 47.58
N GLY A 37 12.45 21.09 46.73
CA GLY A 37 13.24 19.92 47.14
C GLY A 37 14.20 19.47 46.05
N GLU A 38 15.40 20.06 46.05
CA GLU A 38 16.57 19.59 45.29
C GLU A 38 16.88 18.13 45.60
N ARG A 39 17.02 17.27 44.58
CA ARG A 39 17.87 16.07 44.65
C ARG A 39 18.66 15.88 43.35
N ARG A 40 19.94 15.59 43.58
CA ARG A 40 21.08 15.47 42.66
C ARG A 40 20.98 14.33 41.62
N PRO A 41 21.80 14.37 40.55
CA PRO A 41 21.66 13.51 39.38
C PRO A 41 22.16 12.08 39.64
N GLY A 42 21.36 11.11 39.20
CA GLY A 42 21.71 9.69 39.17
C GLY A 42 22.60 9.36 37.96
N ARG A 43 23.62 8.56 38.23
CA ARG A 43 24.76 8.14 37.41
C ARG A 43 24.35 7.34 36.16
N PRO A 44 25.13 7.38 35.05
CA PRO A 44 24.76 6.74 33.78
C PRO A 44 24.75 5.21 33.89
N VAL A 45 23.73 4.60 33.30
CA VAL A 45 23.66 3.15 33.05
C VAL A 45 24.60 2.82 31.91
N ARG A 46 25.51 1.86 32.14
CA ARG A 46 26.50 1.40 31.17
C ARG A 46 25.81 0.72 29.99
N ALA A 47 26.21 1.10 28.78
CA ALA A 47 25.92 0.35 27.56
C ALA A 47 26.48 -1.07 27.72
N ALA A 48 25.62 -2.07 27.53
CA ALA A 48 26.05 -3.45 27.38
C ALA A 48 26.58 -3.62 25.96
N GLU A 49 27.89 -3.89 25.85
CA GLU A 49 28.52 -4.34 24.61
C GLU A 49 27.84 -5.65 24.18
N THR A 50 27.13 -5.62 23.05
CA THR A 50 26.63 -6.83 22.43
C THR A 50 27.77 -7.41 21.58
N VAL A 51 28.30 -8.54 22.03
CA VAL A 51 29.29 -9.34 21.32
C VAL A 51 28.65 -9.89 20.04
N VAL A 52 29.11 -9.44 18.89
CA VAL A 52 28.77 -10.03 17.59
C VAL A 52 29.53 -11.34 17.45
N ALA A 53 28.85 -12.47 17.72
CA ALA A 53 29.31 -13.78 17.31
C ALA A 53 28.85 -14.02 15.87
N GLY A 54 29.78 -14.05 14.92
CA GLY A 54 29.49 -14.39 13.53
C GLY A 54 29.11 -15.87 13.38
N PRO A 55 28.12 -16.23 12.54
CA PRO A 55 27.85 -17.63 12.29
C PRO A 55 28.82 -18.18 11.25
N ALA A 56 29.44 -19.31 11.60
CA ALA A 56 30.08 -20.21 10.65
C ALA A 56 29.00 -20.77 9.72
N GLY A 57 29.17 -20.55 8.42
CA GLY A 57 28.16 -20.86 7.41
C GLY A 57 28.14 -22.32 6.97
N THR A 58 26.92 -22.80 6.70
CA THR A 58 26.62 -23.73 5.60
C THR A 58 25.22 -23.44 5.05
N GLY A 59 25.17 -22.88 3.84
CA GLY A 59 24.12 -23.13 2.84
C GLY A 59 22.72 -22.57 3.07
N SER A 60 22.53 -21.27 2.84
CA SER A 60 21.27 -20.70 2.34
C SER A 60 21.65 -19.47 1.49
N GLY A 61 21.06 -19.33 0.30
CA GLY A 61 21.43 -18.29 -0.67
C GLY A 61 21.19 -16.90 -0.08
N ALA A 62 22.26 -16.13 0.11
CA ALA A 62 22.16 -14.73 0.49
C ALA A 62 21.44 -13.96 -0.63
N LEU A 63 20.45 -13.13 -0.26
CA LEU A 63 19.92 -12.11 -1.16
C LEU A 63 21.09 -11.28 -1.72
N PRO A 64 21.11 -10.94 -3.02
CA PRO A 64 22.18 -10.12 -3.57
C PRO A 64 22.24 -8.76 -2.86
N ASP A 65 23.45 -8.23 -2.66
CA ASP A 65 23.69 -6.90 -2.08
C ASP A 65 22.80 -5.84 -2.75
N GLY A 66 21.93 -5.19 -1.98
CA GLY A 66 21.07 -4.09 -2.46
C GLY A 66 19.62 -4.46 -2.82
N ALA A 67 19.15 -5.69 -2.58
CA ALA A 67 17.74 -6.04 -2.76
C ALA A 67 16.82 -5.32 -1.73
N LEU A 68 15.74 -4.68 -2.20
CA LEU A 68 14.85 -3.85 -1.37
C LEU A 68 13.71 -4.64 -0.69
N GLY A 69 13.97 -5.92 -0.42
CA GLY A 69 12.94 -6.91 -0.16
C GLY A 69 12.17 -7.22 -1.44
N GLY A 70 12.15 -8.49 -1.83
CA GLY A 70 11.31 -9.02 -2.90
C GLY A 70 11.01 -10.48 -2.54
N SER A 71 9.97 -11.07 -3.11
CA SER A 71 9.66 -12.47 -2.82
C SER A 71 10.77 -13.38 -3.37
N PRO A 72 11.61 -14.01 -2.52
CA PRO A 72 12.73 -14.85 -2.98
C PRO A 72 12.27 -16.09 -3.76
N GLU A 73 10.97 -16.35 -3.77
CA GLU A 73 10.30 -17.54 -4.27
C GLU A 73 10.09 -17.54 -5.79
N TYR A 74 10.44 -16.45 -6.48
CA TYR A 74 10.35 -16.31 -7.94
C TYR A 74 11.73 -16.19 -8.62
N VAL A 75 12.82 -16.47 -7.89
CA VAL A 75 14.19 -16.26 -8.37
C VAL A 75 14.67 -17.37 -9.32
N ASP A 76 13.89 -18.44 -9.53
CA ASP A 76 14.31 -19.56 -10.38
C ASP A 76 13.65 -19.54 -11.78
N GLY A 77 14.40 -19.05 -12.75
CA GLY A 77 14.00 -18.99 -14.15
C GLY A 77 14.61 -17.77 -14.82
N GLY A 78 15.53 -17.98 -15.76
CA GLY A 78 16.14 -16.88 -16.52
C GLY A 78 15.05 -16.01 -17.16
N TRP A 79 14.84 -14.81 -16.61
CA TRP A 79 13.86 -13.88 -17.14
C TRP A 79 14.24 -13.49 -18.58
N PRO A 80 13.25 -13.29 -19.48
CA PRO A 80 13.52 -12.77 -20.81
C PRO A 80 14.37 -11.50 -20.76
N ALA A 81 15.24 -11.31 -21.74
CA ALA A 81 16.02 -10.09 -21.85
C ALA A 81 15.10 -8.85 -21.84
N ARG A 82 15.59 -7.76 -21.22
CA ARG A 82 14.95 -6.44 -21.29
C ARG A 82 14.75 -6.04 -22.74
N LEU A 83 13.72 -5.24 -22.99
CA LEU A 83 13.50 -4.63 -24.30
C LEU A 83 14.70 -3.74 -24.66
N ASP A 84 15.16 -3.90 -25.89
CA ASP A 84 16.10 -2.95 -26.49
C ASP A 84 15.45 -1.57 -26.65
N HIS A 85 16.23 -0.60 -27.12
CA HIS A 85 15.78 0.77 -27.25
C HIS A 85 14.57 0.91 -28.19
N ASP A 86 14.62 0.28 -29.35
CA ASP A 86 13.59 0.42 -30.39
C ASP A 86 12.27 -0.25 -29.98
N ALA A 87 12.35 -1.46 -29.40
CA ALA A 87 11.20 -2.18 -28.88
C ALA A 87 10.57 -1.45 -27.68
N TYR A 88 11.38 -0.87 -26.80
CA TYR A 88 10.88 -0.05 -25.69
C TYR A 88 10.14 1.18 -26.20
N HIS A 89 10.69 1.91 -27.18
CA HIS A 89 10.01 3.07 -27.74
C HIS A 89 8.77 2.71 -28.57
N ALA A 90 8.72 1.52 -29.18
CA ALA A 90 7.49 1.01 -29.79
C ALA A 90 6.41 0.79 -28.73
N LEU A 91 6.75 0.15 -27.60
CA LEU A 91 5.85 -0.02 -26.47
C LEU A 91 5.34 1.32 -25.92
N VAL A 92 6.21 2.32 -25.75
CA VAL A 92 5.80 3.67 -25.32
C VAL A 92 4.79 4.28 -26.29
N ARG A 93 4.99 4.17 -27.62
CA ARG A 93 4.04 4.68 -28.61
C ARG A 93 2.68 3.98 -28.54
N GLU A 94 2.66 2.67 -28.29
CA GLU A 94 1.42 1.94 -28.06
C GLU A 94 0.68 2.46 -26.82
N ARG A 95 1.41 2.67 -25.72
CA ARG A 95 0.84 3.24 -24.48
C ARG A 95 0.36 4.68 -24.67
N VAL A 96 1.01 5.49 -25.48
CA VAL A 96 0.51 6.83 -25.87
C VAL A 96 -0.84 6.70 -26.59
N ALA A 97 -0.95 5.78 -27.56
CA ALA A 97 -2.19 5.55 -28.28
C ALA A 97 -3.32 5.04 -27.36
N ASP A 98 -3.00 4.24 -26.34
CA ASP A 98 -3.97 3.82 -25.33
C ASP A 98 -4.49 5.02 -24.53
N LEU A 99 -3.59 5.85 -24.00
CA LEU A 99 -3.96 7.05 -23.24
C LEU A 99 -4.73 8.08 -24.07
N ASP A 100 -4.42 8.20 -25.37
CA ASP A 100 -5.18 9.05 -26.30
C ASP A 100 -6.59 8.54 -26.57
N ARG A 101 -6.85 7.24 -26.46
CA ARG A 101 -8.23 6.73 -26.53
C ARG A 101 -9.03 7.09 -25.28
N LEU A 102 -8.38 7.11 -24.12
CA LEU A 102 -9.02 7.40 -22.82
C LEU A 102 -9.19 8.90 -22.57
N ASP A 103 -8.29 9.73 -23.10
CA ASP A 103 -8.30 11.19 -22.93
C ASP A 103 -7.89 11.91 -24.22
N PRO A 104 -8.71 11.89 -25.28
CA PRO A 104 -8.33 12.37 -26.61
C PRO A 104 -7.89 13.84 -26.65
N GLU A 105 -8.51 14.68 -25.82
CA GLU A 105 -8.21 16.12 -25.73
C GLU A 105 -6.95 16.42 -24.89
N ARG A 106 -6.35 15.40 -24.26
CA ARG A 106 -5.14 15.50 -23.43
C ARG A 106 -5.26 16.52 -22.29
N GLU A 107 -6.46 16.64 -21.72
CA GLU A 107 -6.74 17.63 -20.65
C GLU A 107 -6.52 17.07 -19.25
N ARG A 108 -6.52 15.74 -19.08
CA ARG A 108 -6.55 15.09 -17.76
C ARG A 108 -5.34 14.22 -17.47
N LEU A 109 -4.93 13.39 -18.42
CA LEU A 109 -3.90 12.36 -18.23
C LEU A 109 -2.53 12.84 -18.77
N VAL A 110 -2.17 14.07 -18.41
CA VAL A 110 -0.91 14.74 -18.76
C VAL A 110 -0.14 15.08 -17.48
N PRO A 111 1.20 15.09 -17.49
CA PRO A 111 1.99 15.28 -16.29
C PRO A 111 1.95 16.76 -15.87
N GLU A 112 1.03 17.07 -14.98
CA GLU A 112 0.85 18.38 -14.38
C GLU A 112 0.58 18.23 -12.86
N PRO A 113 0.58 19.31 -12.06
CA PRO A 113 0.40 19.22 -10.61
C PRO A 113 -0.87 18.50 -10.11
N ARG A 114 -1.91 18.43 -10.95
CA ARG A 114 -3.16 17.73 -10.61
C ARG A 114 -3.17 16.27 -11.04
N LEU A 115 -2.20 15.80 -11.81
CA LEU A 115 -2.11 14.38 -12.17
C LEU A 115 -1.61 13.58 -10.97
N LEU A 116 -2.41 12.62 -10.54
CA LEU A 116 -1.97 11.56 -9.64
C LEU A 116 -1.43 10.39 -10.47
N VAL A 117 -0.28 9.88 -10.07
CA VAL A 117 0.30 8.65 -10.64
C VAL A 117 0.49 7.66 -9.49
N ALA A 118 -0.46 6.76 -9.33
CA ALA A 118 -0.46 5.75 -8.28
C ALA A 118 0.26 4.49 -8.78
N LEU A 119 1.33 4.12 -8.08
CA LEU A 119 2.19 3.00 -8.45
C LEU A 119 2.14 1.94 -7.36
N ASP A 120 1.68 0.75 -7.72
CA ASP A 120 1.96 -0.42 -6.90
C ASP A 120 3.47 -0.75 -6.89
N VAL A 121 3.90 -1.51 -5.87
CA VAL A 121 5.30 -1.87 -5.62
C VAL A 121 5.67 -3.21 -6.26
N ASP A 122 5.25 -4.29 -5.64
CA ASP A 122 5.67 -5.66 -5.95
C ASP A 122 5.07 -6.11 -7.28
N GLY A 123 5.87 -6.60 -8.23
CA GLY A 123 5.34 -6.99 -9.54
C GLY A 123 5.01 -5.82 -10.48
N THR A 124 5.15 -4.57 -10.00
CA THR A 124 4.88 -3.34 -10.75
C THR A 124 6.13 -2.49 -10.99
N ILE A 125 6.64 -1.79 -9.97
CA ILE A 125 7.93 -1.05 -10.07
C ILE A 125 9.11 -1.88 -9.58
N LEU A 126 8.84 -2.88 -8.74
CA LEU A 126 9.82 -3.76 -8.13
C LEU A 126 9.67 -5.16 -8.71
N ASP A 127 10.73 -5.64 -9.36
CA ASP A 127 10.72 -7.01 -9.89
C ASP A 127 10.81 -8.05 -8.77
N MET A 128 10.59 -9.31 -9.12
CA MET A 128 10.61 -10.42 -8.17
C MET A 128 12.00 -10.67 -7.54
N ALA A 129 13.05 -10.08 -8.08
CA ALA A 129 14.38 -10.11 -7.48
C ALA A 129 14.62 -8.90 -6.54
N GLY A 130 13.58 -8.11 -6.25
CA GLY A 130 13.67 -6.93 -5.40
C GLY A 130 14.42 -5.77 -6.06
N ARG A 131 14.41 -5.66 -7.39
CA ARG A 131 15.12 -4.62 -8.15
C ARG A 131 14.16 -3.68 -8.84
N VAL A 132 14.49 -2.39 -8.84
CA VAL A 132 13.83 -1.38 -9.66
C VAL A 132 14.69 -1.06 -10.87
N SER A 133 14.09 -0.83 -12.04
CA SER A 133 14.85 -0.47 -13.22
C SER A 133 15.23 1.00 -13.29
N GLU A 134 16.36 1.28 -13.96
CA GLU A 134 16.76 2.65 -14.28
C GLU A 134 15.71 3.41 -15.09
N ARG A 135 14.96 2.72 -15.97
CA ARG A 135 13.87 3.34 -16.74
C ARG A 135 12.72 3.78 -15.85
N VAL A 136 12.31 2.96 -14.88
CA VAL A 136 11.28 3.33 -13.90
C VAL A 136 11.74 4.54 -13.08
N MET A 137 12.96 4.51 -12.53
CA MET A 137 13.51 5.62 -11.76
C MET A 137 13.57 6.92 -12.57
N ALA A 138 14.03 6.85 -13.83
CA ALA A 138 14.09 8.00 -14.72
C ALA A 138 12.70 8.55 -15.05
N ALA A 139 11.71 7.69 -15.29
CA ALA A 139 10.34 8.11 -15.60
C ALA A 139 9.65 8.76 -14.38
N VAL A 140 9.82 8.20 -13.17
CA VAL A 140 9.36 8.80 -11.91
C VAL A 140 9.96 10.20 -11.72
N ALA A 141 11.29 10.34 -11.89
CA ALA A 141 11.96 11.63 -11.75
C ALA A 141 11.47 12.66 -12.78
N ARG A 142 11.22 12.25 -14.03
CA ARG A 142 10.66 13.12 -15.07
C ARG A 142 9.25 13.56 -14.72
N LEU A 143 8.34 12.64 -14.36
CA LEU A 143 6.97 12.98 -13.95
C LEU A 143 6.95 14.03 -12.84
N ARG A 144 7.81 13.86 -11.83
CA ARG A 144 7.95 14.83 -10.73
C ARG A 144 8.46 16.19 -11.20
N THR A 145 9.37 16.22 -12.18
CA THR A 145 9.86 17.49 -12.78
C THR A 145 8.73 18.28 -13.44
N TYR A 146 7.73 17.59 -13.99
CA TYR A 146 6.52 18.20 -14.53
C TYR A 146 5.47 18.55 -13.45
N GLY A 147 5.72 18.21 -12.18
CA GLY A 147 4.85 18.50 -11.04
C GLY A 147 3.83 17.41 -10.72
N ALA A 148 3.75 16.34 -11.50
CA ALA A 148 2.83 15.22 -11.23
C ALA A 148 3.06 14.63 -9.84
N GLN A 149 1.97 14.28 -9.17
CA GLN A 149 1.97 13.67 -7.84
C GLN A 149 2.17 12.16 -7.99
N VAL A 150 3.41 11.71 -7.94
CA VAL A 150 3.72 10.27 -7.92
C VAL A 150 3.51 9.73 -6.51
N VAL A 151 2.65 8.73 -6.38
CA VAL A 151 2.21 8.14 -5.10
C VAL A 151 2.51 6.65 -5.12
N ILE A 152 3.25 6.16 -4.12
CA ILE A 152 3.36 4.71 -3.88
C ILE A 152 2.04 4.23 -3.27
N SER A 153 1.44 3.17 -3.80
CA SER A 153 0.19 2.57 -3.32
C SER A 153 0.35 1.06 -3.17
N THR A 154 0.57 0.57 -1.94
CA THR A 154 1.07 -0.80 -1.72
C THR A 154 0.39 -1.52 -0.56
N GLY A 155 0.40 -2.86 -0.60
CA GLY A 155 0.06 -3.72 0.53
C GLY A 155 1.13 -3.73 1.63
N ARG A 156 2.36 -3.32 1.30
CA ARG A 156 3.45 -3.23 2.29
C ARG A 156 3.11 -2.28 3.44
N GLY A 157 3.63 -2.61 4.61
CA GLY A 157 3.69 -1.69 5.75
C GLY A 157 4.64 -0.54 5.48
N VAL A 158 4.60 0.48 6.34
CA VAL A 158 5.40 1.70 6.16
C VAL A 158 6.90 1.40 6.07
N GLN A 159 7.41 0.57 6.99
CA GLN A 159 8.84 0.28 7.07
C GLN A 159 9.35 -0.53 5.86
N ALA A 160 8.52 -1.45 5.33
CA ALA A 160 8.84 -2.20 4.11
C ALA A 160 8.71 -1.37 2.81
N ALA A 161 7.84 -0.35 2.79
CA ALA A 161 7.62 0.50 1.62
C ALA A 161 8.65 1.64 1.50
N LEU A 162 9.10 2.20 2.63
CA LEU A 162 10.03 3.35 2.68
C LEU A 162 11.34 3.14 1.90
N PRO A 163 12.05 2.00 2.01
CA PRO A 163 13.28 1.77 1.24
C PRO A 163 13.04 1.82 -0.28
N VAL A 164 11.91 1.28 -0.75
CA VAL A 164 11.54 1.31 -2.17
C VAL A 164 11.26 2.73 -2.63
N ALA A 165 10.41 3.46 -1.88
CA ALA A 165 10.09 4.86 -2.18
C ALA A 165 11.37 5.72 -2.27
N ARG A 166 12.26 5.61 -1.29
CA ARG A 166 13.54 6.33 -1.27
C ARG A 166 14.45 5.93 -2.43
N HIS A 167 14.50 4.65 -2.78
CA HIS A 167 15.32 4.16 -3.88
C HIS A 167 14.89 4.75 -5.23
N VAL A 168 13.58 4.94 -5.45
CA VAL A 168 13.06 5.61 -6.65
C VAL A 168 13.07 7.14 -6.56
N GLY A 169 13.67 7.71 -5.51
CA GLY A 169 13.83 9.16 -5.33
C GLY A 169 12.60 9.86 -4.76
N LEU A 170 11.66 9.13 -4.18
CA LEU A 170 10.49 9.67 -3.47
C LEU A 170 10.84 9.87 -1.98
N THR A 171 11.37 11.05 -1.68
CA THR A 171 11.67 11.49 -0.30
C THR A 171 10.64 12.49 0.24
N ASP A 172 9.77 12.99 -0.63
CA ASP A 172 8.65 13.89 -0.33
C ASP A 172 7.42 13.42 -1.13
N GLY A 173 6.24 13.98 -0.83
CA GLY A 173 4.98 13.62 -1.47
C GLY A 173 4.14 12.67 -0.62
N TRP A 174 3.47 11.72 -1.25
CA TRP A 174 2.46 10.88 -0.60
C TRP A 174 2.72 9.39 -0.78
N MET A 175 2.34 8.60 0.22
CA MET A 175 2.31 7.14 0.14
C MET A 175 0.99 6.62 0.73
N VAL A 176 0.48 5.55 0.12
CA VAL A 176 -0.61 4.72 0.61
C VAL A 176 -0.03 3.35 0.92
N CYS A 177 -0.14 2.92 2.17
CA CYS A 177 0.42 1.68 2.69
C CYS A 177 -0.68 0.78 3.27
N ALA A 178 -0.33 -0.48 3.57
CA ALA A 178 -1.24 -1.46 4.16
C ALA A 178 -2.58 -1.54 3.42
N ASN A 179 -2.52 -1.62 2.08
CA ASN A 179 -3.67 -1.73 1.19
C ASN A 179 -4.71 -0.60 1.35
N GLY A 180 -4.28 0.59 1.81
CA GLY A 180 -5.15 1.75 1.98
C GLY A 180 -5.43 2.14 3.42
N ALA A 181 -5.06 1.31 4.41
CA ALA A 181 -5.30 1.63 5.81
C ALA A 181 -4.45 2.81 6.32
N LEU A 182 -3.36 3.13 5.61
CA LEU A 182 -2.43 4.19 6.00
C LEU A 182 -2.16 5.14 4.84
N THR A 183 -2.38 6.43 5.07
CA THR A 183 -1.92 7.49 4.17
C THR A 183 -0.85 8.31 4.86
N LEU A 184 0.31 8.43 4.23
CA LEU A 184 1.48 9.12 4.74
C LEU A 184 1.83 10.32 3.87
N ARG A 185 2.31 11.39 4.51
CA ARG A 185 3.04 12.46 3.84
C ARG A 185 4.53 12.23 4.09
N MET A 186 5.28 12.06 3.01
CA MET A 186 6.73 11.96 3.07
C MET A 186 7.33 13.33 3.34
N ASP A 187 8.20 13.41 4.34
CA ASP A 187 8.82 14.65 4.80
C ASP A 187 10.21 14.33 5.38
N PRO A 188 11.31 14.69 4.71
CA PRO A 188 12.67 14.42 5.18
C PRO A 188 12.99 15.01 6.55
N ASP A 189 12.28 16.07 6.96
CA ASP A 189 12.48 16.76 8.23
C ASP A 189 11.68 16.13 9.38
N ALA A 190 10.70 15.28 9.07
CA ALA A 190 9.92 14.57 10.08
C ALA A 190 10.72 13.40 10.70
N PRO A 191 10.49 13.06 11.98
CA PRO A 191 11.08 11.85 12.58
C PRO A 191 10.71 10.60 11.76
N GLY A 192 11.73 9.85 11.31
CA GLY A 192 11.52 8.69 10.44
C GLY A 192 11.35 9.02 8.94
N GLY A 193 11.23 10.30 8.58
CA GLY A 193 11.12 10.79 7.21
C GLY A 193 9.70 10.84 6.65
N TYR A 194 8.67 10.78 7.50
CA TYR A 194 7.27 10.85 7.11
C TYR A 194 6.37 11.27 8.29
N GLU A 195 5.13 11.65 7.97
CA GLU A 195 4.03 11.84 8.91
C GLU A 195 2.85 10.95 8.52
N VAL A 196 2.23 10.30 9.51
CA VAL A 196 0.96 9.59 9.30
C VAL A 196 -0.16 10.62 9.23
N VAL A 197 -0.78 10.76 8.06
CA VAL A 197 -1.87 11.73 7.84
C VAL A 197 -3.23 11.09 8.09
N GLU A 198 -3.36 9.80 7.79
CA GLU A 198 -4.57 9.02 8.07
C GLU A 198 -4.19 7.60 8.46
N SER A 199 -4.88 7.07 9.47
CA SER A 199 -4.77 5.69 9.94
C SER A 199 -6.17 5.17 10.21
N LEU A 200 -6.60 4.20 9.40
CA LEU A 200 -7.88 3.54 9.53
C LEU A 200 -7.68 2.23 10.27
N THR A 201 -8.34 2.10 11.42
CA THR A 201 -8.23 0.92 12.28
C THR A 201 -9.58 0.24 12.47
N PHE A 202 -9.54 -1.03 12.86
CA PHE A 202 -10.71 -1.82 13.21
C PHE A 202 -10.44 -2.64 14.46
N ASP A 203 -11.51 -3.09 15.12
CA ASP A 203 -11.42 -4.05 16.22
C ASP A 203 -11.00 -5.42 15.66
N PRO A 204 -9.80 -5.94 16.01
CA PRO A 204 -9.32 -7.19 15.46
C PRO A 204 -10.02 -8.40 16.09
N ALA A 205 -10.65 -8.28 17.26
CA ALA A 205 -11.08 -9.43 18.04
C ALA A 205 -12.06 -10.36 17.29
N PRO A 206 -13.10 -9.86 16.59
CA PRO A 206 -14.01 -10.73 15.84
C PRO A 206 -13.32 -11.51 14.72
N ALA A 207 -12.34 -10.91 14.05
CA ALA A 207 -11.59 -11.55 12.99
C ALA A 207 -10.62 -12.59 13.55
N ILE A 208 -9.86 -12.25 14.60
CA ILE A 208 -8.95 -13.17 15.29
C ILE A 208 -9.70 -14.39 15.82
N ASP A 209 -10.89 -14.20 16.41
CA ASP A 209 -11.68 -15.32 16.96
C ASP A 209 -12.15 -16.29 15.88
N ARG A 210 -12.62 -15.77 14.73
CA ARG A 210 -13.01 -16.60 13.58
C ARG A 210 -11.81 -17.31 12.98
N LEU A 211 -10.69 -16.62 12.83
CA LEU A 211 -9.44 -17.19 12.30
C LEU A 211 -8.90 -18.29 13.20
N HIS A 212 -8.85 -18.05 14.51
CA HIS A 212 -8.37 -19.04 15.46
C HIS A 212 -9.30 -20.27 15.55
N ALA A 213 -10.61 -20.07 15.37
CA ALA A 213 -11.57 -21.18 15.33
C ALA A 213 -11.44 -22.01 14.04
N ALA A 214 -11.19 -21.37 12.89
CA ALA A 214 -11.05 -22.04 11.60
C ALA A 214 -9.68 -22.68 11.40
N LEU A 215 -8.61 -22.02 11.83
CA LEU A 215 -7.21 -22.42 11.66
C LEU A 215 -6.43 -22.23 12.98
N PRO A 216 -6.60 -23.13 13.97
CA PRO A 216 -5.95 -23.01 15.28
C PRO A 216 -4.41 -22.98 15.21
N GLU A 217 -3.84 -23.64 14.20
CA GLU A 217 -2.40 -23.72 13.92
C GLU A 217 -1.85 -22.54 13.13
N ALA A 218 -2.68 -21.56 12.74
CA ALA A 218 -2.20 -20.35 12.10
C ALA A 218 -1.47 -19.42 13.10
N ILE A 219 -0.51 -18.68 12.56
CA ILE A 219 0.17 -17.57 13.23
C ILE A 219 -0.62 -16.32 12.89
N VAL A 220 -1.04 -15.59 13.90
CA VAL A 220 -1.76 -14.32 13.77
C VAL A 220 -0.80 -13.22 14.18
N ALA A 221 -0.70 -12.16 13.41
CA ALA A 221 -0.01 -10.94 13.81
C ALA A 221 -0.83 -9.70 13.53
N THR A 222 -0.59 -8.66 14.31
CA THR A 222 -1.12 -7.32 14.10
C THR A 222 0.03 -6.35 13.95
N GLU A 223 -0.15 -5.34 13.11
CA GLU A 223 0.85 -4.29 12.92
C GLU A 223 0.74 -3.22 14.00
N ASP A 224 1.87 -2.89 14.61
CA ASP A 224 2.11 -1.73 15.45
C ASP A 224 3.13 -0.83 14.73
N LEU A 225 2.72 0.40 14.42
CA LEU A 225 3.55 1.32 13.63
C LEU A 225 4.84 1.75 14.33
N GLU A 226 4.88 1.73 15.66
CA GLU A 226 6.04 2.14 16.45
C GLU A 226 6.95 0.95 16.77
N HIS A 227 6.36 -0.23 17.00
CA HIS A 227 7.07 -1.38 17.55
C HIS A 227 7.21 -2.58 16.60
N GLY A 228 6.64 -2.50 15.39
CA GLY A 228 6.66 -3.57 14.40
C GLY A 228 5.48 -4.53 14.54
N PHE A 229 5.68 -5.83 14.35
CA PHE A 229 4.61 -6.81 14.45
C PHE A 229 4.51 -7.42 15.84
N ARG A 230 3.28 -7.50 16.34
CA ARG A 230 2.93 -8.33 17.50
C ARG A 230 2.29 -9.60 16.98
N GLY A 231 2.84 -10.76 17.30
CA GLY A 231 2.40 -12.05 16.76
C GLY A 231 2.14 -13.10 17.82
N SER A 232 1.21 -14.02 17.57
CA SER A 232 0.93 -15.16 18.45
C SER A 232 2.12 -16.13 18.51
N ARG A 233 2.91 -16.17 17.43
CA ARG A 233 4.21 -16.83 17.28
C ARG A 233 5.07 -16.02 16.32
N ARG A 234 6.37 -16.33 16.25
CA ARG A 234 7.25 -15.77 15.22
C ARG A 234 6.88 -16.35 13.85
N PHE A 235 6.82 -15.48 12.85
CA PHE A 235 6.72 -15.88 11.45
C PHE A 235 8.03 -16.56 11.02
N PRO A 236 7.99 -17.45 10.00
CA PRO A 236 9.17 -17.98 9.36
C PRO A 236 10.19 -16.88 8.97
N GLU A 237 11.47 -17.24 8.99
CA GLU A 237 12.55 -16.30 8.72
C GLU A 237 12.44 -15.70 7.31
N GLY A 238 12.54 -14.38 7.21
CA GLY A 238 12.45 -13.66 5.93
C GLY A 238 11.04 -13.27 5.48
N GLU A 239 9.99 -13.76 6.14
CA GLU A 239 8.60 -13.44 5.76
C GLU A 239 8.12 -12.06 6.27
N LEU A 240 8.63 -11.60 7.42
CA LEU A 240 8.41 -10.24 7.94
C LEU A 240 9.76 -9.58 8.20
N ILE A 241 9.91 -8.33 7.72
CA ILE A 241 11.17 -7.58 7.77
C ILE A 241 11.29 -6.84 9.11
N GLU A 242 10.16 -6.43 9.67
CA GLU A 242 10.05 -5.64 10.88
C GLU A 242 10.30 -6.46 12.16
N THR A 243 10.56 -5.76 13.26
CA THR A 243 10.70 -6.37 14.59
C THR A 243 9.44 -7.15 14.95
N GLN A 244 9.61 -8.39 15.39
CA GLN A 244 8.52 -9.24 15.85
C GLN A 244 8.57 -9.44 17.37
N THR A 245 7.46 -9.14 18.03
CA THR A 245 7.23 -9.41 19.46
C THR A 245 6.18 -10.51 19.58
N VAL A 246 6.49 -11.57 20.35
CA VAL A 246 5.54 -12.66 20.59
C VAL A 246 4.67 -12.32 21.79
N VAL A 247 3.36 -12.34 21.61
CA VAL A 247 2.33 -12.04 22.61
C VAL A 247 1.22 -13.09 22.57
N ASP A 248 0.35 -13.12 23.57
CA ASP A 248 -0.82 -13.98 23.53
C ASP A 248 -1.95 -13.40 22.66
N LEU A 249 -2.99 -14.20 22.39
CA LEU A 249 -4.11 -13.76 21.56
C LEU A 249 -4.95 -12.67 22.25
N ASP A 250 -5.01 -12.63 23.58
CA ASP A 250 -5.78 -11.62 24.31
C ASP A 250 -5.15 -10.24 24.13
N GLU A 251 -3.81 -10.19 24.12
CA GLU A 251 -3.04 -9.01 23.77
C GLU A 251 -3.25 -8.54 22.32
N LEU A 252 -3.36 -9.46 21.35
CA LEU A 252 -3.64 -9.10 19.95
C LEU A 252 -5.08 -8.58 19.75
N ARG A 253 -6.01 -9.01 20.59
CA ARG A 253 -7.41 -8.56 20.58
C ARG A 253 -7.63 -7.20 21.27
N ALA A 254 -6.64 -6.75 22.04
CA ALA A 254 -6.86 -5.70 23.05
C ALA A 254 -7.07 -4.30 22.46
N GLU A 255 -6.47 -4.01 21.30
CA GLU A 255 -6.42 -2.67 20.72
C GLU A 255 -6.81 -2.68 19.24
N PRO A 256 -7.41 -1.59 18.72
CA PRO A 256 -7.68 -1.46 17.29
C PRO A 256 -6.39 -1.46 16.46
N VAL A 257 -6.43 -2.09 15.29
CA VAL A 257 -5.26 -2.28 14.41
C VAL A 257 -5.56 -1.86 12.98
N THR A 258 -4.52 -1.56 12.21
CA THR A 258 -4.63 -1.25 10.77
C THR A 258 -4.81 -2.50 9.92
N ARG A 259 -4.27 -3.63 10.38
CA ARG A 259 -4.39 -4.93 9.70
C ARG A 259 -4.10 -6.09 10.64
N ILE A 260 -4.62 -7.25 10.25
CA ILE A 260 -4.22 -8.55 10.78
C ILE A 260 -3.55 -9.32 9.64
N ILE A 261 -2.42 -9.95 9.95
CA ILE A 261 -1.73 -10.87 9.07
C ILE A 261 -1.91 -12.28 9.62
N LEU A 262 -2.29 -13.21 8.75
CA LEU A 262 -2.38 -14.62 9.07
C LEU A 262 -1.38 -15.42 8.24
N ARG A 263 -0.71 -16.36 8.88
CA ARG A 263 0.17 -17.31 8.21
C ARG A 263 -0.08 -18.70 8.71
N ALA A 264 -0.32 -19.66 7.82
CA ALA A 264 -0.48 -21.07 8.18
C ALA A 264 0.60 -21.94 7.53
N PRO A 265 1.81 -22.03 8.12
CA PRO A 265 2.89 -22.83 7.54
C PRO A 265 2.50 -24.32 7.42
N GLY A 266 2.65 -24.90 6.23
CA GLY A 266 2.35 -26.30 5.96
C GLY A 266 0.89 -26.61 5.61
N VAL A 267 0.01 -25.61 5.64
CA VAL A 267 -1.35 -25.74 5.12
C VAL A 267 -1.35 -25.42 3.62
N PRO A 268 -1.91 -26.28 2.75
CA PRO A 268 -2.08 -25.98 1.33
C PRO A 268 -2.91 -24.70 1.12
N VAL A 269 -2.56 -23.89 0.11
CA VAL A 269 -3.24 -22.61 -0.15
C VAL A 269 -4.73 -22.80 -0.41
N GLU A 270 -5.12 -23.88 -1.09
CA GLU A 270 -6.53 -24.18 -1.39
C GLU A 270 -7.33 -24.49 -0.13
N GLU A 271 -6.73 -25.24 0.82
CA GLU A 271 -7.35 -25.55 2.11
C GLU A 271 -7.45 -24.29 2.99
N PHE A 272 -6.39 -23.49 2.99
CA PHE A 272 -6.36 -22.21 3.68
C PHE A 272 -7.44 -21.25 3.18
N THR A 273 -7.54 -21.08 1.85
CA THR A 273 -8.53 -20.21 1.21
C THR A 273 -9.95 -20.66 1.58
N ALA A 274 -10.24 -21.97 1.47
CA ALA A 274 -11.54 -22.51 1.84
C ALA A 274 -11.89 -22.30 3.32
N ALA A 275 -10.91 -22.39 4.22
CA ALA A 275 -11.11 -22.15 5.65
C ALA A 275 -11.41 -20.67 5.95
N VAL A 276 -10.70 -19.74 5.31
CA VAL A 276 -10.93 -18.29 5.44
C VAL A 276 -12.29 -17.90 4.88
N ASP A 277 -12.67 -18.43 3.71
CA ASP A 277 -13.98 -18.19 3.10
C ASP A 277 -15.11 -18.68 3.99
N ALA A 278 -14.97 -19.88 4.57
CA ALA A 278 -15.94 -20.43 5.51
C ALA A 278 -16.04 -19.60 6.81
N ALA A 279 -14.97 -18.91 7.20
CA ALA A 279 -14.95 -17.99 8.34
C ALA A 279 -15.67 -16.66 8.04
N GLY A 280 -16.02 -16.39 6.77
CA GLY A 280 -16.76 -15.19 6.38
C GLY A 280 -15.99 -13.90 6.67
N LEU A 281 -14.69 -13.91 6.40
CA LEU A 281 -13.82 -12.76 6.54
C LEU A 281 -13.75 -12.04 5.19
N GLU A 282 -14.08 -10.75 5.18
CA GLU A 282 -13.77 -9.88 4.05
C GLU A 282 -12.26 -9.64 4.07
N ALA A 283 -11.52 -10.36 3.24
CA ALA A 283 -10.07 -10.25 3.14
C ALA A 283 -9.64 -9.69 1.78
N VAL A 284 -8.55 -8.93 1.78
CA VAL A 284 -8.10 -8.17 0.61
C VAL A 284 -7.08 -8.95 -0.22
N GLU A 285 -6.35 -9.87 0.41
CA GLU A 285 -5.29 -10.63 -0.25
C GLU A 285 -5.07 -12.00 0.43
N TYR A 286 -5.34 -13.09 -0.30
CA TYR A 286 -5.40 -14.47 0.23
C TYR A 286 -4.15 -15.32 -0.01
N ALA A 287 -3.21 -14.86 -0.84
CA ALA A 287 -1.99 -15.60 -1.14
C ALA A 287 -0.89 -14.69 -1.65
N ILE A 288 0.21 -14.60 -0.91
CA ILE A 288 1.50 -14.10 -1.42
C ILE A 288 2.28 -15.34 -1.87
N GLY A 289 2.33 -15.59 -3.18
CA GLY A 289 2.94 -16.81 -3.71
C GLY A 289 2.21 -18.09 -3.27
N TRP A 290 2.88 -19.24 -3.33
CA TRP A 290 2.32 -20.55 -2.96
C TRP A 290 2.14 -20.72 -1.44
N THR A 291 2.08 -19.64 -0.69
CA THR A 291 2.05 -19.64 0.77
C THR A 291 0.67 -19.28 1.29
N ALA A 292 0.21 -20.00 2.31
CA ALA A 292 -1.02 -19.69 3.05
C ALA A 292 -0.81 -18.42 3.90
N TRP A 293 -1.05 -17.26 3.27
CA TRP A 293 -0.89 -15.91 3.81
C TRP A 293 -2.18 -15.10 3.61
N LEU A 294 -2.68 -14.41 4.64
CA LEU A 294 -3.86 -13.55 4.52
C LEU A 294 -3.60 -12.18 5.14
N ASP A 295 -3.96 -11.12 4.42
CA ASP A 295 -4.08 -9.77 4.97
C ASP A 295 -5.57 -9.39 5.15
N VAL A 296 -5.95 -9.13 6.39
CA VAL A 296 -7.28 -8.62 6.78
C VAL A 296 -7.15 -7.14 7.10
N ALA A 297 -7.92 -6.31 6.38
CA ALA A 297 -7.97 -4.87 6.53
C ALA A 297 -9.35 -4.42 7.05
N PRO A 298 -9.52 -3.15 7.46
CA PRO A 298 -10.85 -2.64 7.79
C PRO A 298 -11.81 -2.75 6.60
N GLY A 299 -13.06 -3.10 6.86
CA GLY A 299 -14.08 -3.25 5.81
C GLY A 299 -14.22 -1.99 4.96
N GLY A 300 -14.25 -2.17 3.63
CA GLY A 300 -14.34 -1.07 2.67
C GLY A 300 -13.04 -0.28 2.42
N VAL A 301 -11.95 -0.61 3.12
CA VAL A 301 -10.64 0.01 2.88
C VAL A 301 -9.91 -0.70 1.76
N THR A 302 -9.50 0.08 0.76
CA THR A 302 -8.72 -0.37 -0.39
C THR A 302 -7.70 0.69 -0.78
N LYS A 303 -6.75 0.33 -1.65
CA LYS A 303 -5.86 1.30 -2.30
C LYS A 303 -6.66 2.43 -2.96
N ALA A 304 -7.79 2.09 -3.61
CA ALA A 304 -8.67 3.06 -4.26
C ALA A 304 -9.32 4.05 -3.29
N SER A 305 -9.89 3.57 -2.16
CA SER A 305 -10.55 4.46 -1.21
C SER A 305 -9.58 5.46 -0.57
N ALA A 306 -8.34 5.01 -0.29
CA ALA A 306 -7.29 5.90 0.21
C ALA A 306 -6.85 6.92 -0.86
N LEU A 307 -6.69 6.47 -2.11
CA LEU A 307 -6.35 7.36 -3.23
C LEU A 307 -7.46 8.36 -3.56
N GLU A 308 -8.73 8.00 -3.41
CA GLU A 308 -9.86 8.90 -3.57
C GLU A 308 -9.83 10.03 -2.53
N SER A 309 -9.65 9.67 -1.25
CA SER A 309 -9.47 10.65 -0.16
C SER A 309 -8.24 11.53 -0.38
N LEU A 310 -7.13 10.96 -0.85
CA LEU A 310 -5.91 11.69 -1.17
C LEU A 310 -6.12 12.64 -2.37
N ALA A 311 -6.80 12.20 -3.42
CA ALA A 311 -7.09 13.00 -4.60
C ALA A 311 -7.85 14.27 -4.24
N ALA A 312 -8.92 14.14 -3.43
CA ALA A 312 -9.66 15.28 -2.92
C ALA A 312 -8.76 16.24 -2.12
N ARG A 313 -7.84 15.71 -1.29
CA ARG A 313 -6.90 16.51 -0.48
C ARG A 313 -5.93 17.33 -1.32
N VAL A 314 -5.47 16.81 -2.44
CA VAL A 314 -4.49 17.49 -3.33
C VAL A 314 -5.16 18.27 -4.47
N GLY A 315 -6.50 18.38 -4.47
CA GLY A 315 -7.24 19.09 -5.52
C GLY A 315 -7.26 18.37 -6.88
N SER A 316 -7.12 17.05 -6.86
CA SER A 316 -7.26 16.15 -8.00
C SER A 316 -8.58 15.36 -7.89
N ASP A 317 -8.79 14.44 -8.82
CA ASP A 317 -9.89 13.48 -8.85
C ASP A 317 -9.49 12.26 -9.67
N ALA A 318 -10.32 11.22 -9.63
CA ALA A 318 -10.08 9.96 -10.31
C ALA A 318 -9.82 10.13 -11.82
N SER A 319 -10.50 11.08 -12.48
CA SER A 319 -10.34 11.32 -13.92
C SER A 319 -8.95 11.85 -14.29
N ARG A 320 -8.20 12.38 -13.31
CA ARG A 320 -6.81 12.84 -13.39
C ARG A 320 -5.87 11.90 -12.62
N ALA A 321 -6.18 10.60 -12.61
CA ALA A 321 -5.32 9.58 -12.04
C ALA A 321 -4.89 8.56 -13.10
N VAL A 322 -3.62 8.19 -13.07
CA VAL A 322 -3.07 7.00 -13.74
C VAL A 322 -2.66 6.03 -12.64
N ALA A 323 -3.20 4.81 -12.68
CA ALA A 323 -2.82 3.73 -11.77
C ALA A 323 -2.05 2.65 -12.53
N VAL A 324 -1.01 2.10 -11.92
CA VAL A 324 -0.30 0.92 -12.43
C VAL A 324 -0.24 -0.15 -11.35
N GLY A 325 -0.63 -1.37 -11.67
CA GLY A 325 -0.68 -2.50 -10.73
C GLY A 325 -0.71 -3.86 -11.42
N ASP A 326 -0.58 -4.92 -10.63
CA ASP A 326 -0.56 -6.30 -11.13
C ASP A 326 -1.37 -7.29 -10.29
N GLY A 327 -1.74 -6.92 -9.06
CA GLY A 327 -2.39 -7.79 -8.09
C GLY A 327 -3.91 -7.64 -8.01
N THR A 328 -4.57 -8.59 -7.34
CA THR A 328 -6.01 -8.52 -7.05
C THR A 328 -6.36 -7.39 -6.08
N ASN A 329 -5.43 -7.04 -5.18
CA ASN A 329 -5.51 -5.88 -4.30
C ASN A 329 -5.47 -4.52 -5.07
N ASP A 330 -5.08 -4.51 -6.35
CA ASP A 330 -5.06 -3.33 -7.22
C ASP A 330 -6.35 -3.12 -8.00
N LEU A 331 -7.22 -4.12 -8.11
CA LEU A 331 -8.42 -4.09 -8.97
C LEU A 331 -9.27 -2.83 -8.76
N ALA A 332 -9.51 -2.47 -7.49
CA ALA A 332 -10.27 -1.27 -7.15
C ALA A 332 -9.55 0.01 -7.61
N MET A 333 -8.23 0.10 -7.44
CA MET A 333 -7.44 1.28 -7.81
C MET A 333 -7.34 1.41 -9.33
N LEU A 334 -7.15 0.30 -10.03
CA LEU A 334 -7.11 0.23 -11.49
C LEU A 334 -8.43 0.68 -12.11
N THR A 335 -9.56 0.24 -11.53
CA THR A 335 -10.91 0.64 -11.99
C THR A 335 -11.24 2.08 -11.63
N TRP A 336 -10.75 2.56 -10.50
CA TRP A 336 -10.99 3.93 -10.02
C TRP A 336 -10.29 4.97 -10.90
N ALA A 337 -9.04 4.71 -11.30
CA ALA A 337 -8.24 5.67 -12.03
C ALA A 337 -8.82 6.00 -13.42
N GLY A 338 -8.60 7.23 -13.89
CA GLY A 338 -8.96 7.66 -15.24
C GLY A 338 -8.18 6.91 -16.34
N ALA A 339 -7.07 6.27 -15.97
CA ALA A 339 -6.46 5.18 -16.71
C ALA A 339 -5.83 4.16 -15.74
N GLY A 340 -6.38 2.95 -15.71
CA GLY A 340 -5.81 1.78 -15.05
C GLY A 340 -4.94 0.95 -15.99
N ALA A 341 -3.63 0.91 -15.76
CA ALA A 341 -2.67 0.13 -16.53
C ALA A 341 -2.26 -1.14 -15.78
N VAL A 342 -2.54 -2.30 -16.37
CA VAL A 342 -2.20 -3.60 -15.76
C VAL A 342 -0.88 -4.11 -16.29
N MET A 343 -0.02 -4.61 -15.41
CA MET A 343 1.26 -5.22 -15.80
C MET A 343 1.09 -6.49 -16.64
N GLY A 344 1.98 -6.71 -17.61
CA GLY A 344 1.95 -7.90 -18.47
C GLY A 344 2.16 -9.22 -17.72
N SER A 345 2.80 -9.15 -16.56
CA SER A 345 3.03 -10.26 -15.63
C SER A 345 1.82 -10.61 -14.77
N ALA A 346 0.78 -9.79 -14.76
CA ALA A 346 -0.39 -9.97 -13.90
C ALA A 346 -1.22 -11.22 -14.28
N PRO A 347 -1.96 -11.82 -13.33
CA PRO A 347 -2.99 -12.82 -13.61
C PRO A 347 -4.03 -12.31 -14.62
N GLN A 348 -4.68 -13.25 -15.32
CA GLN A 348 -5.66 -12.88 -16.35
C GLN A 348 -6.86 -12.11 -15.78
N GLU A 349 -7.34 -12.49 -14.60
CA GLU A 349 -8.44 -11.80 -13.92
C GLU A 349 -8.16 -10.32 -13.61
N VAL A 350 -6.89 -9.95 -13.40
CA VAL A 350 -6.48 -8.56 -13.20
C VAL A 350 -6.41 -7.83 -14.54
N LYS A 351 -5.86 -8.49 -15.57
CA LYS A 351 -5.76 -7.93 -16.93
C LYS A 351 -7.12 -7.61 -17.55
N ASP A 352 -8.14 -8.37 -17.19
CA ASP A 352 -9.51 -8.19 -17.71
C ASP A 352 -10.19 -6.93 -17.17
N VAL A 353 -9.66 -6.29 -16.12
CA VAL A 353 -10.26 -5.13 -15.44
C VAL A 353 -9.62 -3.79 -15.86
N GLY A 354 -8.34 -3.78 -16.22
CA GLY A 354 -7.64 -2.54 -16.60
C GLY A 354 -8.07 -1.96 -17.95
N ASP A 355 -7.87 -0.67 -18.14
CA ASP A 355 -8.10 0.02 -19.42
C ASP A 355 -7.08 -0.37 -20.49
N LEU A 356 -5.86 -0.72 -20.05
CA LEU A 356 -4.77 -1.16 -20.92
C LEU A 356 -3.87 -2.16 -20.19
N VAL A 357 -3.21 -3.01 -20.97
CA VAL A 357 -2.20 -3.96 -20.48
C VAL A 357 -0.84 -3.54 -21.01
N THR A 358 0.14 -3.34 -20.13
CA THR A 358 1.53 -3.02 -20.48
C THR A 358 2.40 -4.28 -20.52
N ALA A 359 3.70 -4.12 -20.76
CA ALA A 359 4.65 -5.24 -20.72
C ALA A 359 4.87 -5.74 -19.28
N ASP A 360 5.55 -6.87 -19.15
CA ASP A 360 5.92 -7.44 -17.86
C ASP A 360 6.85 -6.50 -17.06
N VAL A 361 6.93 -6.70 -15.75
CA VAL A 361 7.81 -5.92 -14.85
C VAL A 361 9.29 -5.96 -15.27
N TRP A 362 9.80 -7.13 -15.66
CA TRP A 362 11.19 -7.29 -16.14
C TRP A 362 11.43 -6.70 -17.54
N ARG A 363 10.37 -6.24 -18.22
CA ARG A 363 10.42 -5.57 -19.53
C ARG A 363 10.14 -4.07 -19.45
N ASP A 364 10.20 -3.49 -18.26
CA ASP A 364 9.97 -2.06 -18.01
C ASP A 364 8.56 -1.59 -18.40
N GLY A 365 7.55 -2.46 -18.23
CA GLY A 365 6.15 -2.16 -18.57
C GLY A 365 5.59 -0.94 -17.84
N CYS A 366 5.88 -0.80 -16.54
CA CYS A 366 5.51 0.39 -15.77
C CYS A 366 6.17 1.65 -16.35
N ALA A 367 7.49 1.62 -16.61
CA ALA A 367 8.20 2.77 -17.17
C ALA A 367 7.62 3.22 -18.51
N ALA A 368 7.18 2.28 -19.36
CA ALA A 368 6.58 2.62 -20.65
C ALA A 368 5.25 3.38 -20.52
N VAL A 369 4.45 3.08 -19.50
CA VAL A 369 3.22 3.84 -19.19
C VAL A 369 3.55 5.25 -18.71
N LEU A 370 4.52 5.38 -17.80
CA LEU A 370 4.97 6.67 -17.27
C LEU A 370 5.58 7.55 -18.36
N ASP A 371 6.43 6.98 -19.20
CA ASP A 371 6.99 7.68 -20.35
C ASP A 371 5.90 8.07 -21.34
N ALA A 372 4.88 7.24 -21.58
CA ALA A 372 3.76 7.60 -22.44
C ALA A 372 2.97 8.82 -21.92
N VAL A 373 2.72 8.90 -20.60
CA VAL A 373 2.14 10.11 -19.99
C VAL A 373 3.02 11.32 -20.30
N ILE A 374 4.34 11.20 -20.15
CA ILE A 374 5.27 12.31 -20.41
C ILE A 374 5.30 12.71 -21.89
N GLU A 375 5.35 11.75 -22.81
CA GLU A 375 5.39 12.00 -24.26
C GLU A 375 4.16 12.78 -24.75
N ARG A 376 3.01 12.67 -24.07
CA ARG A 376 1.80 13.42 -24.42
C ARG A 376 1.94 14.94 -24.26
N THR A 377 2.99 15.41 -23.58
CA THR A 377 3.33 16.85 -23.49
C THR A 377 4.07 17.40 -24.70
N ARG A 378 4.71 16.55 -25.52
CA ARG A 378 5.58 17.01 -26.61
C ARG A 378 4.82 17.63 -27.78
N ASP A 379 3.53 17.36 -27.88
CA ASP A 379 2.64 17.91 -28.92
C ASP A 379 1.84 19.15 -28.45
N LEU A 380 1.97 19.54 -27.16
CA LEU A 380 1.26 20.68 -26.56
C LEU A 380 2.10 21.97 -26.53
N ALA A 381 3.38 21.89 -26.90
CA ALA A 381 4.32 23.01 -27.00
C ALA A 381 4.55 23.39 -28.47
#